data_AF-A0A6L4YA95-F1
#
_entry.id   AF-A0A6L4YA95-F1
#
_cell.length_a   1.000
_cell.length_b   1.000
_cell.length_c   1.000
_cell.angle_alpha   90.00
_cell.angle_beta   90.00
_cell.angle_gamma   90.00
#
_symmetry.space_group_name_H-M   'P 1'
#
loop_
_entity.id
_entity.type
_entity.pdbx_description
1 polymer ?
#
loop_
_entity_poly.entity_id
_entity_poly.type
_entity_poly.pdbx_seq_one_letter_code
_entity_poly.pdbx_strand_id
1 'polypeptide(L)'
;MNTKNSKYPAKKLVLCDFDGTITKEDIGYDFLNRFTRKSWKDIDRDYVAGKIGSKEAYTRIAKLVSGTEEEMVNFICHHSTLDPCLKEFYNSCKDKGTDFKIVSDGFGLYINALLNHHNISDIECFANRIIFSGRDRIEIEFPFYNPECGSCGNCKRTILKRSRDQYDHIIFIGNGLSDKCIAYEADEVYAKDTLYSHCIEKGIPCWNYNSFSDIKRNLSKDIRGVIFDLDGTLINSVKSIHEGFNYALKSLGYQPIKLDKLKALSQNSIVNTMSQLVRTNRLNDAMRLFKEKYVELIVNAPPLFSDARWVVKSLKDSGLVLGIATNMQGEYAKKILRQSRIEGYFEAVIGVDNHGKSKPNPDVIFDALRGMNLPKEDVVFVGDSMIDIETGKNAGVDVYAVPTGFETRETLSLNMPKRILNRLKDLIEIVEDNRFPNE
;
A
#
# COMPACT_ATOMS: atom_id res chain seq x y z
N MET A 1 -21.83 15.13 16.21
CA MET A 1 -21.48 14.94 17.63
C MET A 1 -20.65 13.67 17.68
N ASN A 2 -19.32 13.72 17.68
CA ASN A 2 -18.51 14.11 18.83
C ASN A 2 -17.15 14.61 18.32
N THR A 3 -16.96 15.92 18.20
CA THR A 3 -15.65 16.52 17.92
C THR A 3 -14.86 16.54 19.22
N LYS A 4 -14.05 15.51 19.47
CA LYS A 4 -13.05 15.54 20.53
C LYS A 4 -11.96 16.56 20.14
N ASN A 5 -12.17 17.82 20.51
CA ASN A 5 -11.06 18.76 20.70
C ASN A 5 -10.31 18.30 21.95
N SER A 6 -9.36 17.38 21.78
CA SER A 6 -8.40 17.01 22.83
C SER A 6 -7.31 18.07 22.88
N LYS A 7 -7.07 18.63 24.07
CA LYS A 7 -5.99 19.59 24.38
C LYS A 7 -4.59 18.94 24.43
N TYR A 8 -4.48 17.65 24.12
CA TYR A 8 -3.25 16.87 24.19
C TYR A 8 -2.93 16.26 22.82
N PRO A 9 -1.65 16.17 22.43
CA PRO A 9 -1.26 15.58 21.15
C PRO A 9 -1.76 14.13 21.07
N ALA A 10 -2.24 13.73 19.89
CA ALA A 10 -2.77 12.38 19.66
C ALA A 10 -1.69 11.34 19.94
N LYS A 11 -1.98 10.36 20.81
CA LYS A 11 -0.99 9.36 21.21
C LYS A 11 -0.88 8.28 20.13
N LYS A 12 0.30 8.13 19.54
CA LYS A 12 0.57 7.19 18.44
C LYS A 12 1.29 5.93 18.95
N LEU A 13 0.95 4.79 18.36
CA LEU A 13 1.61 3.50 18.62
C LEU A 13 1.98 2.82 17.31
N VAL A 14 3.22 2.33 17.23
CA VAL A 14 3.63 1.34 16.24
C VAL A 14 3.61 -0.04 16.88
N LEU A 15 2.81 -0.94 16.29
CA LEU A 15 2.85 -2.37 16.54
C LEU A 15 3.59 -3.03 15.38
N CYS A 16 4.73 -3.65 15.66
CA CYS A 16 5.60 -4.22 14.64
C CYS A 16 5.71 -5.73 14.79
N ASP A 17 5.49 -6.46 13.69
CA ASP A 17 5.89 -7.86 13.62
C ASP A 17 7.41 -8.03 13.69
N PHE A 18 7.87 -9.23 14.02
CA PHE A 18 9.28 -9.52 14.18
C PHE A 18 9.88 -10.29 12.99
N ASP A 19 9.50 -11.56 12.84
CA ASP A 19 10.08 -12.48 11.86
C ASP A 19 9.75 -12.05 10.44
N GLY A 20 10.77 -11.88 9.59
CA GLY A 20 10.61 -11.36 8.23
C GLY A 20 10.19 -9.89 8.15
N THR A 21 9.98 -9.20 9.27
CA THR A 21 9.64 -7.76 9.33
C THR A 21 10.79 -6.96 9.94
N ILE A 22 11.06 -7.13 11.24
CA ILE A 22 12.23 -6.58 11.93
C ILE A 22 13.50 -7.30 11.50
N THR A 23 13.40 -8.61 11.28
CA THR A 23 14.49 -9.42 10.77
C THR A 23 14.31 -9.66 9.29
N LYS A 24 15.41 -9.78 8.55
CA LYS A 24 15.32 -10.05 7.10
C LYS A 24 14.86 -11.47 6.80
N GLU A 25 15.21 -12.40 7.69
CA GLU A 25 14.86 -13.81 7.60
C GLU A 25 13.75 -14.16 8.61
N ASP A 26 13.07 -15.28 8.36
CA ASP A 26 12.16 -15.91 9.33
C ASP A 26 12.99 -16.73 10.32
N ILE A 27 13.28 -16.14 11.48
CA ILE A 27 14.14 -16.76 12.48
C ILE A 27 13.43 -17.94 13.13
N GLY A 28 12.11 -17.87 13.26
CA GLY A 28 11.29 -19.01 13.67
C GLY A 28 11.58 -20.22 12.79
N TYR A 29 11.61 -20.06 11.47
CA TYR A 29 11.90 -21.15 10.53
C TYR A 29 13.31 -21.72 10.72
N ASP A 30 14.33 -20.87 10.82
CA ASP A 30 15.72 -21.28 10.99
C ASP A 30 15.97 -21.98 12.34
N PHE A 31 15.37 -21.44 13.40
CA PHE A 31 15.34 -22.04 14.72
C PHE A 31 14.76 -23.45 14.67
N LEU A 32 13.60 -23.62 14.04
CA LEU A 32 12.94 -24.92 13.95
C LEU A 32 13.73 -25.92 13.10
N ASN A 33 14.33 -25.48 11.99
CA ASN A 33 15.18 -26.35 11.18
C ASN A 33 16.41 -26.85 11.92
N ARG A 34 16.99 -26.02 12.79
CA ARG A 34 18.21 -26.36 13.51
C ARG A 34 17.97 -27.27 14.71
N PHE A 35 16.90 -27.01 15.46
CA PHE A 35 16.68 -27.60 16.78
C PHE A 35 15.58 -28.67 16.85
N THR A 36 14.91 -29.01 15.74
CA THR A 36 13.97 -30.13 15.72
C THR A 36 14.65 -31.45 15.37
N ARG A 37 14.37 -32.51 16.14
CA ARG A 37 14.93 -33.86 15.92
C ARG A 37 14.28 -34.60 14.75
N LYS A 38 13.10 -34.16 14.31
CA LYS A 38 12.31 -34.75 13.22
C LYS A 38 11.75 -33.63 12.35
N SER A 39 11.47 -33.95 11.09
CA SER A 39 10.80 -33.03 10.17
C SER A 39 9.49 -32.53 10.77
N TRP A 40 9.30 -31.21 10.70
CA TRP A 40 8.09 -30.52 11.13
C TRP A 40 7.26 -30.01 9.93
N LYS A 41 7.68 -30.33 8.69
CA LYS A 41 7.06 -29.85 7.44
C LYS A 41 5.58 -30.20 7.28
N ASP A 42 5.12 -31.31 7.85
CA ASP A 42 3.69 -31.65 7.84
C ASP A 42 2.87 -30.68 8.70
N ILE A 43 3.43 -30.24 9.84
CA ILE A 43 2.82 -29.24 10.73
C ILE A 43 2.76 -27.90 10.00
N ASP A 44 3.87 -27.50 9.39
CA ASP A 44 3.97 -26.27 8.60
C ASP A 44 2.95 -26.22 7.46
N ARG A 45 2.86 -27.29 6.67
CA ARG A 45 1.89 -27.41 5.58
C ARG A 45 0.45 -27.24 6.09
N ASP A 46 0.10 -27.86 7.21
CA ASP A 46 -1.24 -27.76 7.78
C ASP A 46 -1.53 -26.33 8.30
N TYR A 47 -0.53 -25.66 8.87
CA TYR A 47 -0.63 -24.26 9.29
C TYR A 47 -0.80 -23.31 8.09
N VAL A 48 0.06 -23.42 7.08
CA VAL A 48 0.01 -22.60 5.86
C VAL A 48 -1.31 -22.81 5.10
N ALA A 49 -1.84 -24.05 5.10
CA ALA A 49 -3.14 -24.36 4.52
C ALA A 49 -4.34 -23.90 5.38
N GLY A 50 -4.10 -23.32 6.57
CA GLY A 50 -5.14 -22.85 7.47
C GLY A 50 -5.93 -23.96 8.18
N LYS A 51 -5.42 -25.19 8.18
CA LYS A 51 -6.09 -26.34 8.85
C LYS A 51 -5.90 -26.32 10.36
N ILE A 52 -4.77 -25.80 10.83
CA ILE A 52 -4.44 -25.63 12.24
C ILE A 52 -3.95 -24.20 12.49
N GLY A 53 -4.13 -23.71 13.72
CA GLY A 53 -3.59 -22.44 14.16
C GLY A 53 -2.14 -22.55 14.67
N SER A 54 -1.46 -21.41 14.81
CA SER A 54 -0.07 -21.38 15.29
C SER A 54 0.07 -21.91 16.71
N LYS A 55 -0.93 -21.74 17.58
CA LYS A 55 -0.92 -22.35 18.93
C LYS A 55 -0.81 -23.87 18.86
N GLU A 56 -1.62 -24.50 18.02
CA GLU A 56 -1.60 -25.96 17.85
C GLU A 56 -0.29 -26.40 17.17
N ALA A 57 0.13 -25.69 16.13
CA ALA A 57 1.39 -25.95 15.44
C ALA A 57 2.58 -25.94 16.41
N TYR A 58 2.73 -24.88 17.20
CA TYR A 58 3.79 -24.77 18.19
C TYR A 58 3.69 -25.81 19.30
N THR A 59 2.48 -26.13 19.77
CA THR A 59 2.28 -27.21 20.77
C THR A 59 2.76 -28.57 20.24
N ARG A 60 2.60 -28.85 18.94
CA ARG A 60 3.11 -30.06 18.29
C ARG A 60 4.63 -29.98 18.10
N ILE A 61 5.13 -28.84 17.67
CA ILE A 61 6.55 -28.59 17.40
C ILE A 61 7.40 -28.67 18.68
N ALA A 62 6.91 -28.18 19.82
CA ALA A 62 7.62 -28.22 21.10
C ALA A 62 8.12 -29.63 21.46
N LYS A 63 7.35 -30.66 21.09
CA LYS A 63 7.68 -32.08 21.31
C LYS A 63 8.84 -32.59 20.44
N LEU A 64 9.18 -31.87 19.38
CA LEU A 64 10.24 -32.19 18.42
C LEU A 64 11.53 -31.43 18.72
N VAL A 65 11.43 -30.30 19.42
CA VAL A 65 12.56 -29.42 19.72
C VAL A 65 13.46 -30.03 20.79
N SER A 66 14.77 -29.83 20.61
CA SER A 66 15.83 -30.27 21.51
C SER A 66 17.00 -29.31 21.44
N GLY A 67 17.59 -29.03 22.58
CA GLY A 67 18.75 -28.15 22.71
C GLY A 67 18.65 -27.36 24.02
N THR A 68 19.77 -26.79 24.44
CA THR A 68 19.81 -25.91 25.61
C THR A 68 19.45 -24.48 25.21
N GLU A 69 19.05 -23.67 26.20
CA GLU A 69 18.81 -22.24 26.00
C GLU A 69 20.05 -21.53 25.44
N GLU A 70 21.24 -21.88 25.96
CA GLU A 70 22.51 -21.32 25.52
C GLU A 70 22.82 -21.65 24.06
N GLU A 71 22.63 -22.90 23.63
CA GLU A 71 22.82 -23.31 22.24
C GLU A 71 21.89 -22.55 21.29
N MET A 72 20.63 -22.38 21.71
CA MET A 72 19.61 -21.66 20.94
C MET A 72 19.98 -20.18 20.80
N VAL A 73 20.27 -19.49 21.91
CA VAL A 73 20.65 -18.07 21.90
C VAL A 73 21.92 -17.84 21.06
N ASN A 74 22.93 -18.69 21.23
CA ASN A 74 24.17 -18.58 20.47
C ASN A 74 23.94 -18.76 18.97
N PHE A 75 23.10 -19.71 18.56
CA PHE A 75 22.75 -19.89 17.15
C PHE A 75 22.11 -18.63 16.56
N ILE A 76 21.12 -18.07 17.25
CA ILE A 76 20.37 -16.89 16.79
C ILE A 76 21.27 -15.67 16.61
N CYS A 77 22.08 -15.34 17.62
CA CYS A 77 22.92 -14.14 17.56
C CYS A 77 23.97 -14.17 16.44
N HIS A 78 24.33 -15.34 15.91
CA HIS A 78 25.31 -15.49 14.84
C HIS A 78 24.72 -15.66 13.44
N HIS A 79 23.42 -15.97 13.32
CA HIS A 79 22.79 -16.34 12.05
C HIS A 79 21.61 -15.45 11.67
N SER A 80 21.37 -14.36 12.39
CA SER A 80 20.20 -13.50 12.14
C SER A 80 20.60 -12.04 12.03
N THR A 81 19.98 -11.34 11.10
CA THR A 81 20.21 -9.91 10.89
C THR A 81 18.93 -9.10 11.03
N LEU A 82 19.01 -8.03 11.83
CA LEU A 82 17.97 -7.00 11.88
C LEU A 82 18.01 -6.15 10.60
N ASP A 83 16.88 -5.54 10.24
CA ASP A 83 16.86 -4.46 9.27
C ASP A 83 17.83 -3.35 9.73
N PRO A 84 18.83 -2.95 8.91
CA PRO A 84 19.82 -1.95 9.29
C PRO A 84 19.24 -0.60 9.70
N CYS A 85 18.04 -0.26 9.21
CA CYS A 85 17.36 1.00 9.47
C CYS A 85 16.44 0.95 10.71
N LEU A 86 16.26 -0.22 11.35
CA LEU A 86 15.37 -0.37 12.50
C LEU A 86 15.75 0.57 13.64
N LYS A 87 17.02 0.62 14.03
CA LYS A 87 17.47 1.41 15.19
C LYS A 87 17.23 2.90 14.97
N GLU A 88 17.52 3.38 13.76
CA GLU A 88 17.25 4.76 13.37
C GLU A 88 15.76 5.07 13.38
N PHE A 89 14.93 4.15 12.87
CA PHE A 89 13.47 4.28 12.91
C PHE A 89 12.92 4.32 14.34
N TYR A 90 13.34 3.38 15.18
CA TYR A 90 12.93 3.28 16.58
C TYR A 90 13.28 4.55 17.38
N ASN A 91 14.49 5.08 17.21
CA ASN A 91 14.88 6.34 17.84
C ASN A 91 14.00 7.50 17.34
N SER A 92 13.73 7.56 16.03
CA SER A 92 12.82 8.55 15.47
C SER A 92 11.39 8.45 16.01
N CYS A 93 10.90 7.25 16.34
CA CYS A 93 9.61 7.08 17.00
C CYS A 93 9.63 7.72 18.39
N LYS A 94 10.67 7.46 19.20
CA LYS A 94 10.82 8.05 20.54
C LYS A 94 10.87 9.57 20.50
N ASP A 95 11.68 10.12 19.60
CA ASP A 95 11.87 11.57 19.47
C ASP A 95 10.54 12.27 19.13
N LYS A 96 9.63 11.58 18.44
CA LYS A 96 8.29 12.07 18.07
C LYS A 96 7.18 11.68 19.05
N GLY A 97 7.52 11.10 20.21
CA GLY A 97 6.54 10.63 21.20
C GLY A 97 5.63 9.50 20.71
N THR A 98 6.10 8.70 19.74
CA THR A 98 5.39 7.53 19.22
C THR A 98 5.93 6.28 19.91
N ASP A 99 5.06 5.57 20.64
CA ASP A 99 5.43 4.33 21.30
C ASP A 99 5.65 3.23 20.25
N PHE A 100 6.64 2.37 20.45
CA PHE A 100 6.97 1.28 19.52
C PHE A 100 7.02 -0.03 20.31
N LYS A 101 6.24 -1.02 19.88
CA LYS A 101 6.13 -2.32 20.54
C LYS A 101 6.19 -3.45 19.52
N ILE A 102 6.81 -4.56 19.90
CA ILE A 102 6.89 -5.77 19.08
C ILE A 102 5.73 -6.69 19.41
N VAL A 103 5.02 -7.14 18.38
CA VAL A 103 3.98 -8.18 18.50
C VAL A 103 4.34 -9.32 17.57
N SER A 104 4.78 -10.46 18.11
CA SER A 104 5.28 -11.59 17.31
C SER A 104 4.53 -12.87 17.66
N ASP A 105 4.20 -13.68 16.65
CA ASP A 105 3.72 -15.05 16.89
C ASP A 105 4.88 -16.03 17.13
N GLY A 106 6.11 -15.54 17.06
CA GLY A 106 7.34 -16.22 17.40
C GLY A 106 7.61 -16.34 18.90
N PHE A 107 8.88 -16.61 19.24
CA PHE A 107 9.32 -16.84 20.62
C PHE A 107 10.12 -15.67 21.20
N GLY A 108 9.72 -15.22 22.39
CA GLY A 108 10.42 -14.17 23.12
C GLY A 108 11.90 -14.47 23.40
N LEU A 109 12.29 -15.74 23.45
CA LEU A 109 13.69 -16.16 23.66
C LEU A 109 14.64 -15.53 22.63
N TYR A 110 14.39 -15.76 21.34
CA TYR A 110 15.27 -15.27 20.29
C TYR A 110 15.07 -13.78 20.02
N ILE A 111 13.85 -13.27 20.22
CA ILE A 111 13.57 -11.84 20.08
C ILE A 111 14.40 -11.06 21.10
N ASN A 112 14.31 -11.42 22.38
CA ASN A 112 15.04 -10.73 23.44
C ASN A 112 16.55 -10.88 23.29
N ALA A 113 17.05 -12.04 22.87
CA ALA A 113 18.46 -12.26 22.58
C ALA A 113 18.99 -11.26 21.54
N LEU A 114 18.27 -11.08 20.43
CA LEU A 114 18.66 -10.14 19.38
C LEU A 114 18.52 -8.68 19.80
N LEU A 115 17.43 -8.32 20.48
CA LEU A 115 17.27 -6.95 20.98
C LEU A 115 18.39 -6.56 21.96
N ASN A 116 18.80 -7.48 22.83
CA ASN A 116 19.95 -7.30 23.72
C ASN A 116 21.26 -7.15 22.92
N HIS A 117 21.51 -8.04 21.96
CA HIS A 117 22.71 -8.00 21.12
C HIS A 117 22.87 -6.66 20.38
N HIS A 118 21.76 -6.04 19.97
CA HIS A 118 21.74 -4.78 19.23
C HIS A 118 21.52 -3.52 20.10
N ASN A 119 21.47 -3.68 21.44
CA ASN A 119 21.26 -2.59 22.41
C ASN A 119 19.95 -1.81 22.19
N ILE A 120 18.84 -2.53 22.02
CA ILE A 120 17.47 -2.01 21.88
C ILE A 120 16.47 -2.85 22.71
N SER A 121 16.92 -3.33 23.87
CA SER A 121 16.16 -4.24 24.75
C SER A 121 15.07 -3.56 25.58
N ASP A 122 14.97 -2.24 25.48
CA ASP A 122 13.90 -1.45 26.07
C ASP A 122 12.60 -1.45 25.25
N ILE A 123 12.61 -2.08 24.07
CA ILE A 123 11.39 -2.31 23.27
C ILE A 123 10.50 -3.36 23.97
N GLU A 124 9.27 -2.98 24.30
CA GLU A 124 8.28 -3.91 24.84
C GLU A 124 7.89 -4.96 23.79
N CYS A 125 7.86 -6.24 24.19
CA CYS A 125 7.62 -7.37 23.30
C CYS A 125 6.49 -8.28 23.80
N PHE A 126 5.54 -8.58 22.91
CA PHE A 126 4.45 -9.54 23.10
C PHE A 126 4.67 -10.75 22.20
N ALA A 127 5.12 -11.85 22.79
CA ALA A 127 5.44 -13.09 22.07
C ALA A 127 5.14 -14.34 22.92
N ASN A 128 5.20 -15.51 22.27
CA ASN A 128 5.10 -16.80 22.94
C ASN A 128 6.37 -17.05 23.78
N ARG A 129 6.26 -17.84 24.86
CA ARG A 129 7.38 -18.12 25.77
C ARG A 129 7.80 -19.57 25.69
N ILE A 130 9.10 -19.80 25.55
CA ILE A 130 9.70 -21.14 25.69
C ILE A 130 10.01 -21.35 27.17
N ILE A 131 9.51 -22.44 27.73
CA ILE A 131 9.82 -22.89 29.09
C ILE A 131 10.67 -24.14 28.98
N PHE A 132 11.87 -24.13 29.58
CA PHE A 132 12.76 -25.27 29.58
C PHE A 132 12.42 -26.22 30.72
N SER A 133 12.00 -27.44 30.38
CA SER A 133 11.64 -28.51 31.32
C SER A 133 12.76 -29.56 31.34
N GLY A 134 13.79 -29.34 32.16
CA GLY A 134 15.00 -30.18 32.18
C GLY A 134 16.09 -29.70 31.21
N ARG A 135 16.98 -30.60 30.76
CA ARG A 135 18.14 -30.21 29.92
C ARG A 135 17.84 -30.10 28.42
N ASP A 136 16.86 -30.82 27.90
CA ASP A 136 16.66 -31.00 26.45
C ASP A 136 15.21 -30.96 25.97
N ARG A 137 14.26 -30.58 26.85
CA ARG A 137 12.84 -30.49 26.51
C ARG A 137 12.32 -29.09 26.75
N ILE A 138 11.40 -28.68 25.88
CA ILE A 138 10.72 -27.40 25.99
C ILE A 138 9.21 -27.58 26.04
N GLU A 139 8.57 -26.63 26.70
CA GLU A 139 7.15 -26.35 26.63
C GLU A 139 6.95 -24.93 26.10
N ILE A 140 5.77 -24.64 25.55
CA ILE A 140 5.45 -23.33 25.02
C ILE A 140 4.24 -22.78 25.76
N GLU A 141 4.41 -21.63 26.39
CA GLU A 141 3.33 -20.84 26.94
C GLU A 141 2.86 -19.79 25.93
N PHE A 142 1.56 -19.51 25.98
CA PHE A 142 0.88 -18.58 25.08
C PHE A 142 0.20 -17.45 25.89
N PRO A 143 0.96 -16.50 26.48
CA PRO A 143 0.42 -15.52 27.43
C PRO A 143 -0.65 -14.59 26.81
N PHE A 144 -0.61 -14.42 25.49
CA PHE A 144 -1.48 -13.54 24.72
C PHE A 144 -2.41 -14.32 23.79
N TYR A 145 -2.67 -15.59 24.11
CA TYR A 145 -3.70 -16.39 23.47
C TYR A 145 -5.07 -15.74 23.66
N ASN A 146 -5.87 -15.71 22.59
CA ASN A 146 -7.27 -15.35 22.68
C ASN A 146 -8.15 -16.59 22.46
N PRO A 147 -8.86 -17.08 23.50
CA PRO A 147 -9.78 -18.22 23.37
C PRO A 147 -10.87 -18.05 22.31
N GLU A 148 -11.36 -16.83 22.08
CA GLU A 148 -12.37 -16.54 21.05
C GLU A 148 -11.79 -16.66 19.64
N CYS A 149 -10.50 -16.37 19.48
CA CYS A 149 -9.80 -16.60 18.22
C CYS A 149 -9.54 -18.10 17.99
N GLY A 150 -9.24 -18.85 19.04
CA GLY A 150 -9.03 -20.31 18.98
C GLY A 150 -7.77 -20.78 18.24
N SER A 151 -7.07 -19.89 17.53
CA SER A 151 -6.07 -20.26 16.52
C SER A 151 -4.65 -19.76 16.84
N CYS A 152 -4.46 -18.44 17.00
CA CYS A 152 -3.14 -17.83 17.17
C CYS A 152 -2.51 -18.13 18.54
N GLY A 153 -1.20 -18.41 18.60
CA GLY A 153 -0.46 -18.44 19.86
C GLY A 153 -0.39 -17.08 20.54
N ASN A 154 -0.02 -16.05 19.76
CA ASN A 154 -0.03 -14.65 20.14
C ASN A 154 -1.03 -13.88 19.27
N CYS A 155 -2.18 -13.49 19.84
CA CYS A 155 -3.23 -12.84 19.06
C CYS A 155 -2.95 -11.33 18.88
N LYS A 156 -2.17 -10.98 17.86
CA LYS A 156 -1.81 -9.59 17.50
C LYS A 156 -3.03 -8.65 17.46
N ARG A 157 -4.14 -9.09 16.85
CA ARG A 157 -5.40 -8.34 16.79
C ARG A 157 -5.93 -7.95 18.18
N THR A 158 -5.84 -8.87 19.15
CA THR A 158 -6.31 -8.62 20.52
C THR A 158 -5.41 -7.62 21.24
N ILE A 159 -4.09 -7.69 21.01
CA ILE A 159 -3.12 -6.73 21.55
C ILE A 159 -3.41 -5.32 21.01
N LEU A 160 -3.68 -5.19 19.71
CA LEU A 160 -4.09 -3.92 19.12
C LEU A 160 -5.37 -3.38 19.77
N LYS A 161 -6.42 -4.20 19.88
CA LYS A 161 -7.69 -3.77 20.50
C LYS A 161 -7.52 -3.28 21.93
N ARG A 162 -6.71 -3.97 22.74
CA ARG A 162 -6.38 -3.53 24.11
C ARG A 162 -5.56 -2.25 24.14
N SER A 163 -4.77 -1.98 23.11
CA SER A 163 -3.97 -0.76 23.01
C SER A 163 -4.85 0.47 22.73
N ARG A 164 -6.03 0.31 22.12
CA ARG A 164 -6.96 1.42 21.83
C ARG A 164 -7.42 2.20 23.08
N ASP A 165 -7.32 1.60 24.27
CA ASP A 165 -7.61 2.31 25.52
C ASP A 165 -6.61 3.43 25.82
N GLN A 166 -5.43 3.39 25.20
CA GLN A 166 -4.32 4.32 25.48
C GLN A 166 -3.85 5.10 24.25
N TYR A 167 -4.16 4.64 23.03
CA TYR A 167 -3.64 5.22 21.79
C TYR A 167 -4.77 5.60 20.84
N ASP A 168 -4.65 6.79 20.28
CA ASP A 168 -5.61 7.35 19.32
C ASP A 168 -5.36 6.78 17.92
N HIS A 169 -4.09 6.55 17.56
CA HIS A 169 -3.68 6.07 16.24
C HIS A 169 -2.67 4.93 16.36
N ILE A 170 -2.94 3.81 15.68
CA ILE A 170 -2.13 2.60 15.72
C ILE A 170 -1.70 2.22 14.30
N ILE A 171 -0.40 2.26 14.08
CA ILE A 171 0.27 1.82 12.85
C ILE A 171 0.69 0.37 13.06
N PHE A 172 0.35 -0.50 12.12
CA PHE A 172 0.83 -1.87 12.08
C PHE A 172 1.87 -2.06 10.97
N ILE A 173 2.98 -2.72 11.28
CA ILE A 173 4.04 -3.07 10.32
C ILE A 173 4.21 -4.59 10.33
N GLY A 174 4.06 -5.24 9.18
CA GLY A 174 4.18 -6.70 9.09
C GLY A 174 4.40 -7.23 7.68
N ASN A 175 4.45 -8.55 7.56
CA ASN A 175 4.67 -9.26 6.29
C ASN A 175 3.93 -10.61 6.18
N GLY A 176 3.49 -11.18 7.31
CA GLY A 176 3.19 -12.60 7.41
C GLY A 176 1.71 -12.99 7.35
N LEU A 177 1.45 -14.30 7.34
CA LEU A 177 0.10 -14.87 7.43
C LEU A 177 -0.61 -14.53 8.75
N SER A 178 0.14 -14.48 9.86
CA SER A 178 -0.41 -14.19 11.19
C SER A 178 -0.89 -12.73 11.34
N ASP A 179 -0.52 -11.86 10.40
CA ASP A 179 -0.83 -10.43 10.42
C ASP A 179 -2.15 -10.07 9.75
N LYS A 180 -2.75 -11.00 9.00
CA LYS A 180 -3.97 -10.74 8.21
C LYS A 180 -5.09 -10.13 9.05
N CYS A 181 -5.28 -10.65 10.27
CA CYS A 181 -6.36 -10.21 11.16
C CYS A 181 -6.12 -8.83 11.79
N ILE A 182 -4.87 -8.47 12.11
CA ILE A 182 -4.56 -7.17 12.72
C ILE A 182 -4.65 -6.04 11.70
N ALA A 183 -4.39 -6.32 10.42
CA ALA A 183 -4.49 -5.34 9.33
C ALA A 183 -5.90 -4.75 9.13
N TYR A 184 -6.98 -5.44 9.55
CA TYR A 184 -8.33 -4.89 9.51
C TYR A 184 -8.63 -3.89 10.62
N GLU A 185 -7.83 -3.86 11.69
CA GLU A 185 -8.10 -3.08 12.90
C GLU A 185 -7.13 -1.90 13.07
N ALA A 186 -5.98 -1.93 12.40
CA ALA A 186 -4.99 -0.86 12.41
C ALA A 186 -5.49 0.33 11.57
N ASP A 187 -5.10 1.55 11.97
CA ASP A 187 -5.43 2.76 11.21
C ASP A 187 -4.55 2.87 9.97
N GLU A 188 -3.30 2.45 10.08
CA GLU A 188 -2.36 2.36 8.98
C GLU A 188 -1.66 1.01 8.97
N VAL A 189 -1.50 0.45 7.78
CA VAL A 189 -0.83 -0.84 7.57
C VAL A 189 0.35 -0.65 6.62
N TYR A 190 1.54 -1.01 7.10
CA TYR A 190 2.73 -1.20 6.27
C TYR A 190 2.88 -2.69 6.02
N ALA A 191 2.74 -3.10 4.76
CA ALA A 191 2.70 -4.50 4.37
C ALA A 191 3.69 -4.82 3.25
N LYS A 192 4.33 -5.97 3.39
CA LYS A 192 5.08 -6.64 2.31
C LYS A 192 4.68 -8.12 2.23
N ASP A 193 5.24 -8.83 1.27
CA ASP A 193 5.07 -10.28 1.07
C ASP A 193 3.59 -10.75 1.08
N THR A 194 3.27 -11.70 1.95
CA THR A 194 1.95 -12.34 2.02
C THR A 194 0.90 -11.40 2.60
N LEU A 195 1.29 -10.53 3.54
CA LEU A 195 0.38 -9.53 4.09
C LEU A 195 -0.03 -8.52 3.01
N TYR A 196 0.92 -8.05 2.20
CA TYR A 196 0.62 -7.12 1.11
C TYR A 196 -0.38 -7.73 0.12
N SER A 197 -0.10 -8.96 -0.34
CA SER A 197 -1.02 -9.71 -1.23
C SER A 197 -2.42 -9.82 -0.63
N HIS A 198 -2.53 -10.08 0.67
CA HIS A 198 -3.82 -10.15 1.36
C HIS A 198 -4.53 -8.80 1.42
N CYS A 199 -3.81 -7.72 1.75
CA CYS A 199 -4.37 -6.38 1.77
C CYS A 199 -4.91 -5.97 0.39
N ILE A 200 -4.19 -6.30 -0.68
CA ILE A 200 -4.65 -6.10 -2.05
C ILE A 200 -5.93 -6.90 -2.34
N GLU A 201 -5.93 -8.22 -2.10
CA GLU A 201 -7.09 -9.09 -2.36
C GLU A 201 -8.35 -8.64 -1.60
N LYS A 202 -8.18 -8.08 -0.39
CA LYS A 202 -9.28 -7.71 0.50
C LYS A 202 -9.63 -6.22 0.48
N GLY A 203 -8.94 -5.42 -0.33
CA GLY A 203 -9.17 -3.98 -0.42
C GLY A 203 -8.82 -3.22 0.86
N ILE A 204 -7.89 -3.75 1.67
CA ILE A 204 -7.36 -3.07 2.85
C ILE A 204 -6.32 -2.04 2.38
N PRO A 205 -6.50 -0.74 2.66
CA PRO A 205 -5.49 0.26 2.36
C PRO A 205 -4.18 -0.08 3.09
N CYS A 206 -3.09 -0.17 2.34
CA CYS A 206 -1.78 -0.42 2.91
C CYS A 206 -0.70 0.34 2.14
N TRP A 207 0.40 0.60 2.82
CA TRP A 207 1.65 1.10 2.27
C TRP A 207 2.54 -0.08 1.95
N ASN A 208 3.07 -0.10 0.73
CA ASN A 208 4.19 -0.99 0.44
C ASN A 208 5.50 -0.41 0.99
N TYR A 209 6.36 -1.29 1.51
CA TYR A 209 7.68 -0.93 2.02
C TYR A 209 8.68 -2.07 1.76
N ASN A 210 9.97 -1.72 1.64
CA ASN A 210 11.06 -2.69 1.55
C ASN A 210 11.90 -2.74 2.83
N SER A 211 12.03 -1.61 3.52
CA SER A 211 12.82 -1.46 4.74
C SER A 211 12.22 -0.42 5.69
N PHE A 212 12.72 -0.35 6.92
CA PHE A 212 12.29 0.70 7.87
C PHE A 212 12.65 2.12 7.41
N SER A 213 13.61 2.29 6.49
CA SER A 213 13.87 3.62 5.91
C SER A 213 12.74 4.11 5.01
N ASP A 214 12.06 3.20 4.29
CA ASP A 214 10.85 3.56 3.52
C ASP A 214 9.71 3.98 4.45
N ILE A 215 9.54 3.29 5.58
CA ILE A 215 8.52 3.61 6.59
C ILE A 215 8.82 4.96 7.22
N LYS A 216 10.09 5.19 7.63
CA LYS A 216 10.54 6.47 8.17
C LYS A 216 10.26 7.61 7.21
N ARG A 217 10.60 7.43 5.92
CA ARG A 217 10.37 8.44 4.87
C ARG A 217 8.88 8.75 4.72
N ASN A 218 8.01 7.73 4.72
CA ASN A 218 6.58 7.94 4.61
C ASN A 218 6.01 8.70 5.80
N LEU A 219 6.35 8.30 7.02
CA LEU A 219 5.89 8.95 8.26
C LEU A 219 6.48 10.35 8.50
N SER A 220 7.43 10.77 7.66
CA SER A 220 8.01 12.12 7.70
C SER A 220 7.73 12.94 6.44
N LYS A 221 7.01 12.38 5.46
CA LYS A 221 6.74 13.06 4.20
C LYS A 221 5.68 14.14 4.42
N ASP A 222 6.09 15.39 4.23
CA ASP A 222 5.16 16.51 4.17
C ASP A 222 4.64 16.66 2.74
N ILE A 223 3.39 16.24 2.50
CA ILE A 223 2.78 16.33 1.17
C ILE A 223 2.30 17.76 0.96
N ARG A 224 3.07 18.54 0.19
CA ARG A 224 2.76 19.93 -0.17
C ARG A 224 2.06 20.05 -1.51
N GLY A 225 2.09 19.00 -2.34
CA GLY A 225 1.37 19.01 -3.61
C GLY A 225 0.90 17.65 -4.11
N VAL A 226 -0.12 17.69 -4.96
CA VAL A 226 -0.65 16.52 -5.67
C VAL A 226 -0.71 16.78 -7.15
N ILE A 227 -0.12 15.87 -7.93
CA ILE A 227 -0.35 15.80 -9.37
C ILE A 227 -1.42 14.72 -9.59
N PHE A 228 -2.45 15.03 -10.37
CA PHE A 228 -3.47 14.06 -10.77
C PHE A 228 -3.31 13.69 -12.25
N ASP A 229 -3.54 12.44 -12.60
CA ASP A 229 -4.05 12.14 -13.94
C ASP A 229 -5.49 12.67 -14.08
N LEU A 230 -5.94 12.79 -15.32
CA LEU A 230 -7.29 13.22 -15.64
C LEU A 230 -8.20 12.02 -15.90
N ASP A 231 -8.00 11.33 -17.03
CA ASP A 231 -8.76 10.16 -17.46
C ASP A 231 -8.71 9.07 -16.41
N GLY A 232 -9.86 8.49 -16.04
CA GLY A 232 -9.91 7.38 -15.07
C GLY A 232 -9.64 7.78 -13.61
N THR A 233 -9.11 8.98 -13.36
CA THR A 233 -8.76 9.50 -12.03
C THR A 233 -9.70 10.59 -11.54
N LEU A 234 -9.80 11.74 -12.25
CA LEU A 234 -10.76 12.80 -11.93
C LEU A 234 -12.03 12.68 -12.78
N ILE A 235 -11.92 12.18 -14.01
CA ILE A 235 -13.05 11.92 -14.89
C ILE A 235 -13.33 10.42 -15.01
N ASN A 236 -14.60 10.05 -14.89
CA ASN A 236 -15.10 8.71 -15.15
C ASN A 236 -15.25 8.49 -16.65
N SER A 237 -14.12 8.26 -17.32
CA SER A 237 -14.02 8.10 -18.77
C SER A 237 -14.50 6.75 -19.30
N VAL A 238 -14.76 5.75 -18.43
CA VAL A 238 -15.05 4.36 -18.84
C VAL A 238 -16.22 4.29 -19.84
N LYS A 239 -17.32 5.01 -19.58
CA LYS A 239 -18.49 5.05 -20.48
C LYS A 239 -18.19 5.78 -21.78
N SER A 240 -17.50 6.91 -21.71
CA SER A 240 -17.14 7.72 -22.88
C SER A 240 -16.15 6.99 -23.78
N ILE A 241 -15.20 6.24 -23.21
CA ILE A 241 -14.29 5.37 -23.96
C ILE A 241 -15.09 4.27 -24.65
N HIS A 242 -15.99 3.60 -23.94
CA HIS A 242 -16.83 2.56 -24.53
C HIS A 242 -17.70 3.07 -25.70
N GLU A 243 -18.29 4.26 -25.54
CA GLU A 243 -19.06 4.91 -26.60
C GLU A 243 -18.17 5.29 -27.80
N GLY A 244 -16.99 5.85 -27.55
CA GLY A 244 -16.02 6.17 -28.60
C GLY A 244 -15.59 4.93 -29.39
N PHE A 245 -15.34 3.81 -28.71
CA PHE A 245 -15.03 2.53 -29.36
C PHE A 245 -16.18 2.09 -30.27
N ASN A 246 -17.40 2.08 -29.75
CA ASN A 246 -18.58 1.66 -30.52
C ASN A 246 -18.87 2.59 -31.69
N TYR A 247 -18.62 3.88 -31.55
CA TYR A 247 -18.72 4.83 -32.65
C TYR A 247 -17.73 4.51 -33.77
N ALA A 248 -16.46 4.30 -33.45
CA ALA A 248 -15.43 3.93 -34.43
C ALA A 248 -15.75 2.60 -35.12
N LEU A 249 -16.13 1.57 -34.36
CA LEU A 249 -16.48 0.25 -34.89
C LEU A 249 -17.67 0.34 -35.85
N LYS A 250 -18.77 0.98 -35.44
CA LYS A 250 -19.98 1.14 -36.25
C LYS A 250 -19.68 1.93 -37.54
N SER A 251 -18.91 3.00 -37.44
CA SER A 251 -18.53 3.85 -38.57
C SER A 251 -17.69 3.12 -39.63
N LEU A 252 -16.98 2.06 -39.23
CA LEU A 252 -16.17 1.23 -40.14
C LEU A 252 -16.86 -0.09 -40.54
N GLY A 253 -18.11 -0.31 -40.10
CA GLY A 253 -18.91 -1.50 -40.43
C GLY A 253 -18.67 -2.72 -39.53
N TYR A 254 -18.03 -2.55 -38.36
CA TYR A 254 -17.82 -3.59 -37.37
C TYR A 254 -18.97 -3.63 -36.34
N GLN A 255 -19.13 -4.77 -35.68
CA GLN A 255 -20.10 -4.92 -34.60
C GLN A 255 -19.64 -4.18 -33.33
N PRO A 256 -20.57 -3.55 -32.58
CA PRO A 256 -20.24 -2.94 -31.30
C PRO A 256 -19.78 -3.99 -30.28
N ILE A 257 -19.00 -3.55 -29.31
CA ILE A 257 -18.49 -4.36 -28.20
C ILE A 257 -19.29 -4.09 -26.93
N LYS A 258 -19.47 -5.12 -26.08
CA LYS A 258 -20.01 -4.95 -24.72
C LYS A 258 -18.94 -4.39 -23.78
N LEU A 259 -19.35 -3.61 -22.78
CA LEU A 259 -18.43 -2.98 -21.83
C LEU A 259 -17.54 -4.02 -21.11
N ASP A 260 -18.09 -5.15 -20.65
CA ASP A 260 -17.31 -6.17 -19.95
C ASP A 260 -16.21 -6.78 -20.83
N LYS A 261 -16.51 -6.99 -22.11
CA LYS A 261 -15.51 -7.45 -23.08
C LYS A 261 -14.44 -6.38 -23.32
N LEU A 262 -14.83 -5.11 -23.39
CA LEU A 262 -13.88 -4.00 -23.50
C LEU A 262 -12.96 -3.95 -22.27
N LYS A 263 -13.51 -4.09 -21.06
CA LYS A 263 -12.72 -4.12 -19.81
C LYS A 263 -11.68 -5.25 -19.81
N ALA A 264 -12.08 -6.46 -20.21
CA ALA A 264 -11.16 -7.59 -20.30
C ALA A 264 -10.02 -7.37 -21.32
N LEU A 265 -10.27 -6.61 -22.40
CA LEU A 265 -9.27 -6.31 -23.44
C LEU A 265 -8.40 -5.08 -23.12
N SER A 266 -8.83 -4.22 -22.19
CA SER A 266 -8.21 -2.90 -21.93
C SER A 266 -6.97 -2.94 -21.05
N GLN A 267 -6.50 -4.13 -20.67
CA GLN A 267 -5.27 -4.30 -19.88
C GLN A 267 -3.97 -3.91 -20.62
N ASN A 268 -4.05 -3.49 -21.89
CA ASN A 268 -2.89 -3.34 -22.78
C ASN A 268 -2.84 -2.01 -23.56
N SER A 269 -3.56 -0.95 -23.14
CA SER A 269 -3.77 0.35 -23.83
C SER A 269 -4.86 0.37 -24.92
N ILE A 270 -5.45 1.54 -25.15
CA ILE A 270 -6.52 1.80 -26.13
C ILE A 270 -6.16 1.31 -27.54
N VAL A 271 -4.93 1.56 -28.00
CA VAL A 271 -4.48 1.21 -29.36
C VAL A 271 -4.45 -0.32 -29.52
N ASN A 272 -3.89 -1.03 -28.54
CA ASN A 272 -3.80 -2.48 -28.57
C ASN A 272 -5.17 -3.15 -28.40
N THR A 273 -6.09 -2.54 -27.66
CA THR A 273 -7.48 -2.99 -27.61
C THR A 273 -8.15 -2.82 -28.97
N MET A 274 -8.00 -1.65 -29.61
CA MET A 274 -8.60 -1.40 -30.92
C MET A 274 -8.04 -2.31 -32.01
N SER A 275 -6.73 -2.60 -32.01
CA SER A 275 -6.09 -3.48 -32.99
C SER A 275 -6.60 -4.92 -32.94
N GLN A 276 -7.14 -5.36 -31.81
CA GLN A 276 -7.80 -6.67 -31.67
C GLN A 276 -9.23 -6.69 -32.21
N LEU A 277 -9.85 -5.53 -32.45
CA LEU A 277 -11.25 -5.40 -32.86
C LEU A 277 -11.41 -5.07 -34.34
N VAL A 278 -10.38 -4.49 -34.97
CA VAL A 278 -10.40 -4.10 -36.38
C VAL A 278 -9.25 -4.74 -37.15
N ARG A 279 -9.36 -4.77 -38.48
CA ARG A 279 -8.24 -5.20 -39.33
C ARG A 279 -7.11 -4.17 -39.27
N THR A 280 -5.86 -4.61 -39.39
CA THR A 280 -4.65 -3.76 -39.29
C THR A 280 -4.72 -2.53 -40.20
N ASN A 281 -5.20 -2.68 -41.44
CA ASN A 281 -5.32 -1.58 -42.40
C ASN A 281 -6.42 -0.56 -42.06
N ARG A 282 -7.28 -0.83 -41.08
CA ARG A 282 -8.34 0.07 -40.59
C ARG A 282 -8.02 0.66 -39.22
N LEU A 283 -6.92 0.28 -38.58
CA LEU A 283 -6.57 0.71 -37.22
C LEU A 283 -6.42 2.23 -37.12
N ASN A 284 -5.72 2.86 -38.07
CA ASN A 284 -5.52 4.31 -38.05
C ASN A 284 -6.84 5.09 -38.18
N ASP A 285 -7.74 4.65 -39.08
CA ASP A 285 -9.06 5.25 -39.22
C ASP A 285 -9.90 5.05 -37.96
N ALA A 286 -9.86 3.85 -37.37
CA ALA A 286 -10.58 3.53 -36.15
C ALA A 286 -10.11 4.42 -34.98
N MET A 287 -8.79 4.58 -34.82
CA MET A 287 -8.21 5.44 -33.80
C MET A 287 -8.53 6.91 -34.00
N ARG A 288 -8.56 7.40 -35.25
CA ARG A 288 -9.00 8.77 -35.56
C ARG A 288 -10.45 8.99 -35.15
N LEU A 289 -11.36 8.13 -35.61
CA LEU A 289 -12.80 8.22 -35.30
C LEU A 289 -13.08 8.08 -33.80
N PHE A 290 -12.36 7.17 -33.12
CA PHE A 290 -12.42 7.01 -31.68
C PHE A 290 -12.02 8.31 -30.99
N LYS A 291 -10.86 8.88 -31.33
CA LYS A 291 -10.31 10.07 -30.68
C LYS A 291 -11.22 11.28 -30.87
N GLU A 292 -11.72 11.48 -32.09
CA GLU A 292 -12.67 12.56 -32.41
C GLU A 292 -13.93 12.45 -31.55
N LYS A 293 -14.57 11.27 -31.52
CA LYS A 293 -15.79 11.08 -30.74
C LYS A 293 -15.54 11.15 -29.24
N TYR A 294 -14.44 10.58 -28.77
CA TYR A 294 -14.08 10.59 -27.36
C TYR A 294 -13.91 12.02 -26.84
N VAL A 295 -13.15 12.85 -27.56
CA VAL A 295 -12.95 14.26 -27.23
C VAL A 295 -14.28 15.02 -27.23
N GLU A 296 -15.12 14.81 -28.26
CA GLU A 296 -16.45 15.42 -28.32
C GLU A 296 -17.28 15.11 -27.05
N LEU A 297 -17.32 13.84 -26.62
CA LEU A 297 -18.11 13.42 -25.46
C LEU A 297 -17.62 14.07 -24.16
N ILE A 298 -16.32 13.97 -23.88
CA ILE A 298 -15.76 14.42 -22.59
C ILE A 298 -15.62 15.94 -22.52
N VAL A 299 -15.45 16.64 -23.65
CA VAL A 299 -15.36 18.11 -23.68
C VAL A 299 -16.74 18.76 -23.73
N ASN A 300 -17.82 18.07 -24.13
CA ASN A 300 -19.17 18.67 -24.09
C ASN A 300 -19.87 18.42 -22.75
N ALA A 301 -19.66 17.25 -22.15
CA ALA A 301 -20.24 16.89 -20.87
C ALA A 301 -19.21 16.11 -20.03
N PRO A 302 -18.22 16.79 -19.41
CA PRO A 302 -17.19 16.14 -18.64
C PRO A 302 -17.75 15.24 -17.53
N PRO A 303 -17.48 13.92 -17.57
CA PRO A 303 -18.03 12.99 -16.61
C PRO A 303 -17.17 12.94 -15.35
N LEU A 304 -17.08 14.04 -14.57
CA LEU A 304 -16.33 14.01 -13.30
C LEU A 304 -16.85 12.90 -12.36
N PHE A 305 -15.93 12.27 -11.62
CA PHE A 305 -16.35 11.48 -10.45
C PHE A 305 -17.09 12.38 -9.48
N SER A 306 -18.10 11.82 -8.80
CA SER A 306 -19.02 12.58 -7.95
C SER A 306 -18.32 13.30 -6.80
N ASP A 307 -17.22 12.75 -6.29
CA ASP A 307 -16.40 13.31 -5.24
C ASP A 307 -15.21 14.15 -5.74
N ALA A 308 -14.82 14.07 -7.02
CA ALA A 308 -13.62 14.72 -7.55
C ALA A 308 -13.56 16.23 -7.28
N ARG A 309 -14.67 16.96 -7.51
CA ARG A 309 -14.72 18.40 -7.23
C ARG A 309 -14.48 18.70 -5.75
N TRP A 310 -15.11 17.93 -4.87
CA TRP A 310 -14.98 18.11 -3.43
C TRP A 310 -13.55 17.81 -2.99
N VAL A 311 -12.95 16.71 -3.45
CA VAL A 311 -11.56 16.36 -3.13
C VAL A 311 -10.58 17.44 -3.57
N VAL A 312 -10.66 17.88 -4.83
CA VAL A 312 -9.78 18.93 -5.37
C VAL A 312 -9.91 20.22 -4.55
N LYS A 313 -11.15 20.62 -4.23
CA LYS A 313 -11.38 21.81 -3.42
C LYS A 313 -10.80 21.64 -2.01
N SER A 314 -11.09 20.53 -1.34
CA SER A 314 -10.62 20.27 0.02
C SER A 314 -9.09 20.28 0.10
N LEU A 315 -8.39 19.65 -0.85
CA LEU A 315 -6.92 19.68 -0.88
C LEU A 315 -6.38 21.10 -1.05
N LYS A 316 -6.98 21.91 -1.93
CA LYS A 316 -6.59 23.31 -2.12
C LYS A 316 -6.90 24.16 -0.90
N ASP A 317 -8.09 24.01 -0.29
CA ASP A 317 -8.51 24.72 0.92
C ASP A 317 -7.55 24.43 2.08
N SER A 318 -7.03 23.20 2.15
CA SER A 318 -6.03 22.87 3.13
C SER A 318 -4.65 23.43 2.79
N GLY A 319 -4.41 23.99 1.59
CA GLY A 319 -3.17 24.66 1.21
C GLY A 319 -2.24 23.87 0.30
N LEU A 320 -2.68 22.76 -0.31
CA LEU A 320 -1.83 22.03 -1.26
C LEU A 320 -1.78 22.71 -2.62
N VAL A 321 -0.64 22.54 -3.27
CA VAL A 321 -0.44 22.91 -4.68
C VAL A 321 -0.89 21.75 -5.56
N LEU A 322 -1.76 22.01 -6.53
CA LEU A 322 -2.33 20.95 -7.37
C LEU A 322 -1.85 21.09 -8.82
N GLY A 323 -1.58 19.96 -9.46
CA GLY A 323 -1.22 19.86 -10.87
C GLY A 323 -1.98 18.75 -11.59
N ILE A 324 -1.97 18.80 -12.92
CA ILE A 324 -2.49 17.75 -13.81
C ILE A 324 -1.37 17.29 -14.73
N ALA A 325 -1.24 15.97 -14.87
CA ALA A 325 -0.33 15.32 -15.81
C ALA A 325 -1.05 14.20 -16.57
N THR A 326 -1.37 14.45 -17.84
CA THR A 326 -2.23 13.56 -18.64
C THR A 326 -1.64 13.25 -20.02
N ASN A 327 -2.02 12.09 -20.57
CA ASN A 327 -1.76 11.75 -21.98
C ASN A 327 -2.74 12.44 -22.95
N MET A 328 -3.74 13.16 -22.43
CA MET A 328 -4.59 14.03 -23.23
C MET A 328 -3.82 15.29 -23.65
N GLN A 329 -4.27 15.96 -24.72
CA GLN A 329 -3.78 17.30 -25.04
C GLN A 329 -4.19 18.29 -23.95
N GLY A 330 -3.27 19.13 -23.50
CA GLY A 330 -3.45 20.08 -22.41
C GLY A 330 -4.59 21.06 -22.68
N GLU A 331 -4.80 21.46 -23.93
CA GLU A 331 -5.93 22.32 -24.31
C GLU A 331 -7.30 21.64 -24.09
N TYR A 332 -7.43 20.33 -24.30
CA TYR A 332 -8.66 19.60 -23.97
C TYR A 332 -8.81 19.43 -22.45
N ALA A 333 -7.72 19.11 -21.75
CA ALA A 333 -7.72 19.04 -20.29
C ALA A 333 -8.20 20.35 -19.67
N LYS A 334 -7.66 21.50 -20.08
CA LYS A 334 -8.10 22.84 -19.61
C LYS A 334 -9.59 23.08 -19.88
N LYS A 335 -10.09 22.74 -21.09
CA LYS A 335 -11.53 22.88 -21.42
C LYS A 335 -12.42 22.04 -20.51
N ILE A 336 -12.04 20.78 -20.26
CA ILE A 336 -12.72 19.88 -19.34
C ILE A 336 -12.77 20.48 -17.93
N LEU A 337 -11.64 20.96 -17.43
CA LEU A 337 -11.52 21.55 -16.10
C LEU A 337 -12.31 22.86 -15.97
N ARG A 338 -12.39 23.69 -17.04
CA ARG A 338 -13.18 24.94 -17.11
C ARG A 338 -14.66 24.69 -17.00
N GLN A 339 -15.19 23.80 -17.84
CA GLN A 339 -16.59 23.43 -17.81
C GLN A 339 -16.95 22.76 -16.48
N SER A 340 -16.01 22.00 -15.96
CA SER A 340 -16.08 21.42 -14.63
C SER A 340 -15.85 22.44 -13.53
N ARG A 341 -15.60 23.72 -13.78
CA ARG A 341 -15.37 24.78 -12.76
C ARG A 341 -14.35 24.37 -11.69
N ILE A 342 -13.27 23.70 -12.09
CA ILE A 342 -12.16 23.30 -11.22
C ILE A 342 -10.78 23.70 -11.76
N GLU A 343 -10.69 24.28 -12.97
CA GLU A 343 -9.40 24.70 -13.55
C GLU A 343 -8.60 25.62 -12.61
N GLY A 344 -9.27 26.59 -11.97
CA GLY A 344 -8.62 27.56 -11.08
C GLY A 344 -8.01 27.00 -9.79
N TYR A 345 -8.15 25.69 -9.53
CA TYR A 345 -7.48 25.04 -8.40
C TYR A 345 -6.07 24.52 -8.75
N PHE A 346 -5.73 24.41 -10.04
CA PHE A 346 -4.49 23.80 -10.51
C PHE A 346 -3.48 24.87 -10.95
N GLU A 347 -2.24 24.79 -10.44
CA GLU A 347 -1.14 25.65 -10.86
C GLU A 347 -0.52 25.20 -12.20
N ALA A 348 -0.64 23.91 -12.52
CA ALA A 348 -0.10 23.32 -13.72
C ALA A 348 -1.11 22.36 -14.36
N VAL A 349 -1.32 22.49 -15.68
CA VAL A 349 -2.09 21.53 -16.48
C VAL A 349 -1.26 21.12 -17.69
N ILE A 350 -0.63 19.96 -17.59
CA ILE A 350 0.33 19.46 -18.58
C ILE A 350 -0.28 18.30 -19.35
N GLY A 351 -0.29 18.42 -20.68
CA GLY A 351 -0.72 17.37 -21.59
C GLY A 351 0.41 16.87 -22.49
N VAL A 352 0.10 15.89 -23.34
CA VAL A 352 1.07 15.26 -24.25
C VAL A 352 1.67 16.23 -25.28
N ASP A 353 0.95 17.30 -25.63
CA ASP A 353 1.34 18.34 -26.58
C ASP A 353 2.44 19.27 -26.05
N ASN A 354 2.76 19.24 -24.75
CA ASN A 354 3.84 20.04 -24.18
C ASN A 354 5.26 19.55 -24.60
N HIS A 355 5.47 18.22 -24.76
CA HIS A 355 6.79 17.64 -25.06
C HIS A 355 6.78 16.61 -26.20
N GLY A 356 5.59 16.25 -26.71
CA GLY A 356 5.43 15.27 -27.79
C GLY A 356 5.66 13.80 -27.38
N LYS A 357 5.89 13.53 -26.10
CA LYS A 357 6.03 12.17 -25.54
C LYS A 357 4.90 11.88 -24.56
N SER A 358 4.34 10.68 -24.68
CA SER A 358 3.31 10.19 -23.76
C SER A 358 3.93 9.52 -22.53
N LYS A 359 3.20 9.50 -21.41
CA LYS A 359 3.39 8.55 -20.31
C LYS A 359 3.55 7.13 -20.88
N PRO A 360 4.50 6.30 -20.39
CA PRO A 360 5.19 6.40 -19.10
C PRO A 360 6.46 7.27 -19.09
N ASN A 361 6.69 8.07 -20.14
CA ASN A 361 7.76 9.07 -20.09
C ASN A 361 7.52 10.10 -18.95
N PRO A 362 8.54 10.42 -18.13
CA PRO A 362 8.36 11.25 -16.94
C PRO A 362 8.29 12.77 -17.20
N ASP A 363 8.53 13.22 -18.43
CA ASP A 363 8.63 14.67 -18.77
C ASP A 363 7.36 15.42 -18.29
N VAL A 364 6.17 14.83 -18.48
CA VAL A 364 4.89 15.43 -18.02
C VAL A 364 4.84 15.71 -16.51
N ILE A 365 5.49 14.87 -15.69
CA ILE A 365 5.57 15.07 -14.23
C ILE A 365 6.59 16.16 -13.92
N PHE A 366 7.74 16.19 -14.59
CA PHE A 366 8.76 17.22 -14.36
C PHE A 366 8.25 18.62 -14.70
N ASP A 367 7.45 18.76 -15.77
CA ASP A 367 6.87 20.05 -16.12
C ASP A 367 5.72 20.44 -15.17
N ALA A 368 4.96 19.47 -14.66
CA ALA A 368 3.98 19.72 -13.61
C ALA A 368 4.68 20.20 -12.32
N LEU A 369 5.76 19.54 -11.89
CA LEU A 369 6.57 19.96 -10.74
C LEU A 369 7.14 21.38 -10.92
N ARG A 370 7.62 21.72 -12.12
CA ARG A 370 8.11 23.07 -12.44
C ARG A 370 7.00 24.11 -12.34
N GLY A 371 5.81 23.82 -12.89
CA GLY A 371 4.65 24.71 -12.81
C GLY A 371 4.11 24.86 -11.39
N MET A 372 4.20 23.81 -10.57
CA MET A 372 3.83 23.82 -9.16
C MET A 372 4.89 24.47 -8.25
N ASN A 373 6.12 24.66 -8.75
CA ASN A 373 7.27 25.13 -7.98
C ASN A 373 7.51 24.31 -6.70
N LEU A 374 7.42 22.98 -6.81
CA LEU A 374 7.65 22.06 -5.71
C LEU A 374 8.71 21.01 -6.06
N PRO A 375 9.53 20.57 -5.09
CA PRO A 375 10.41 19.44 -5.27
C PRO A 375 9.59 18.14 -5.32
N LYS A 376 10.13 17.13 -6.02
CA LYS A 376 9.42 15.84 -6.21
C LYS A 376 9.17 15.09 -4.89
N GLU A 377 10.02 15.33 -3.90
CA GLU A 377 9.97 14.71 -2.57
C GLU A 377 8.67 15.05 -1.82
N ASP A 378 8.11 16.24 -2.06
CA ASP A 378 6.92 16.77 -1.37
C ASP A 378 5.63 16.59 -2.17
N VAL A 379 5.73 15.90 -3.31
CA VAL A 379 4.62 15.69 -4.23
C VAL A 379 4.30 14.19 -4.31
N VAL A 380 3.02 13.90 -4.49
CA VAL A 380 2.53 12.57 -4.87
C VAL A 380 1.81 12.65 -6.21
N PHE A 381 1.93 11.59 -7.00
CA PHE A 381 1.20 11.45 -8.25
C PHE A 381 0.03 10.46 -8.06
N VAL A 382 -1.16 10.85 -8.47
CA VAL A 382 -2.38 10.05 -8.33
C VAL A 382 -2.87 9.67 -9.72
N GLY A 383 -3.03 8.37 -9.97
CA GLY A 383 -3.45 7.82 -11.27
C GLY A 383 -4.15 6.48 -11.13
N ASP A 384 -4.79 6.00 -12.20
CA ASP A 384 -5.60 4.77 -12.20
C ASP A 384 -5.04 3.64 -13.07
N SER A 385 -3.85 3.85 -13.67
CA SER A 385 -3.24 2.89 -14.58
C SER A 385 -1.80 2.50 -14.23
N MET A 386 -1.34 1.35 -14.73
CA MET A 386 0.04 0.90 -14.67
C MET A 386 0.99 1.90 -15.34
N ILE A 387 0.51 2.58 -16.39
CA ILE A 387 1.23 3.66 -17.06
C ILE A 387 1.50 4.81 -16.08
N ASP A 388 0.55 5.16 -15.20
CA ASP A 388 0.76 6.20 -14.20
C ASP A 388 1.80 5.79 -13.15
N ILE A 389 1.71 4.53 -12.70
CA ILE A 389 2.67 3.97 -11.74
C ILE A 389 4.09 3.99 -12.32
N GLU A 390 4.25 3.59 -13.59
CA GLU A 390 5.53 3.65 -14.29
C GLU A 390 6.01 5.09 -14.48
N THR A 391 5.11 6.01 -14.83
CA THR A 391 5.45 7.43 -15.00
C THR A 391 6.02 8.03 -13.72
N GLY A 392 5.33 7.85 -12.60
CA GLY A 392 5.78 8.38 -11.31
C GLY A 392 7.08 7.75 -10.85
N LYS A 393 7.26 6.43 -11.05
CA LYS A 393 8.54 5.76 -10.79
C LYS A 393 9.68 6.33 -11.62
N ASN A 394 9.47 6.53 -12.93
CA ASN A 394 10.45 7.12 -13.83
C ASN A 394 10.80 8.57 -13.43
N ALA A 395 9.85 9.29 -12.83
CA ALA A 395 10.06 10.64 -12.29
C ALA A 395 10.67 10.66 -10.88
N GLY A 396 10.67 9.52 -10.16
CA GLY A 396 11.03 9.44 -8.75
C GLY A 396 10.03 10.11 -7.81
N VAL A 397 8.74 10.12 -8.17
CA VAL A 397 7.61 10.63 -7.38
C VAL A 397 6.81 9.45 -6.84
N ASP A 398 6.40 9.52 -5.57
CA ASP A 398 5.54 8.50 -4.97
C ASP A 398 4.18 8.45 -5.69
N VAL A 399 3.73 7.26 -6.06
CA VAL A 399 2.45 7.06 -6.77
C VAL A 399 1.40 6.49 -5.84
N TYR A 400 0.24 7.15 -5.76
CA TYR A 400 -0.96 6.63 -5.14
C TYR A 400 -1.93 6.20 -6.23
N ALA A 401 -2.07 4.89 -6.42
CA ALA A 401 -2.97 4.36 -7.43
C ALA A 401 -4.41 4.37 -6.92
N VAL A 402 -5.37 4.63 -7.81
CA VAL A 402 -6.81 4.57 -7.50
C VAL A 402 -7.52 3.70 -8.54
N PRO A 403 -8.15 2.57 -8.15
CA PRO A 403 -8.70 1.59 -9.10
C PRO A 403 -10.07 2.03 -9.65
N THR A 404 -10.14 3.21 -10.24
CA THR A 404 -11.36 3.84 -10.76
C THR A 404 -11.52 3.76 -12.28
N GLY A 405 -10.44 3.40 -13.00
CA GLY A 405 -10.45 3.21 -14.44
C GLY A 405 -10.72 1.77 -14.89
N PHE A 406 -9.93 1.31 -15.86
CA PHE A 406 -10.06 -0.03 -16.44
C PHE A 406 -9.29 -1.11 -15.69
N GLU A 407 -8.23 -0.72 -14.99
CA GLU A 407 -7.35 -1.65 -14.29
C GLU A 407 -7.82 -1.89 -12.85
N THR A 408 -7.69 -3.14 -12.40
CA THR A 408 -8.14 -3.52 -11.06
C THR A 408 -7.05 -3.25 -10.03
N ARG A 409 -7.43 -3.29 -8.75
CA ARG A 409 -6.49 -3.21 -7.63
C ARG A 409 -5.38 -4.25 -7.75
N GLU A 410 -5.71 -5.47 -8.16
CA GLU A 410 -4.76 -6.56 -8.37
C GLU A 410 -3.78 -6.22 -9.51
N THR A 411 -4.28 -5.75 -10.65
CA THR A 411 -3.43 -5.33 -11.77
C THR A 411 -2.47 -4.21 -11.36
N LEU A 412 -2.99 -3.16 -10.72
CA LEU A 412 -2.19 -2.02 -10.26
C LEU A 412 -1.12 -2.44 -9.25
N SER A 413 -1.41 -3.44 -8.41
CA SER A 413 -0.47 -3.93 -7.40
C SER A 413 0.79 -4.57 -8.00
N LEU A 414 0.75 -5.05 -9.25
CA LEU A 414 1.90 -5.70 -9.91
C LEU A 414 3.09 -4.74 -10.07
N ASN A 415 2.81 -3.44 -10.27
CA ASN A 415 3.85 -2.42 -10.31
C ASN A 415 4.10 -1.78 -8.94
N MET A 416 3.64 -2.36 -7.83
CA MET A 416 4.00 -1.94 -6.46
C MET A 416 3.96 -0.41 -6.26
N PRO A 417 2.81 0.25 -6.51
CA PRO A 417 2.66 1.67 -6.21
C PRO A 417 2.83 1.87 -4.70
N LYS A 418 3.11 3.11 -4.30
CA LYS A 418 3.37 3.41 -2.90
C LYS A 418 2.17 3.10 -2.01
N ARG A 419 0.97 3.31 -2.55
CA ARG A 419 -0.32 3.01 -1.94
C ARG A 419 -1.36 2.77 -3.03
N ILE A 420 -2.36 1.94 -2.75
CA ILE A 420 -3.57 1.81 -3.57
C ILE A 420 -4.79 2.25 -2.75
N LEU A 421 -5.36 3.39 -3.12
CA LEU A 421 -6.54 3.98 -2.49
C LEU A 421 -7.80 3.15 -2.78
N ASN A 422 -8.82 3.17 -1.92
CA ASN A 422 -10.11 2.58 -2.26
C ASN A 422 -10.92 3.54 -3.12
N ARG A 423 -10.86 4.84 -2.81
CA ARG A 423 -11.53 5.93 -3.53
C ARG A 423 -10.66 7.18 -3.48
N LEU A 424 -10.92 8.10 -4.42
CA LEU A 424 -10.19 9.36 -4.51
C LEU A 424 -10.24 10.18 -3.21
N LYS A 425 -11.39 10.18 -2.52
CA LYS A 425 -11.54 10.89 -1.24
C LYS A 425 -10.65 10.40 -0.09
N ASP A 426 -10.14 9.17 -0.16
CA ASP A 426 -9.26 8.63 0.87
C ASP A 426 -7.91 9.40 0.88
N LEU A 427 -7.61 10.17 -0.17
CA LEU A 427 -6.46 11.08 -0.24
C LEU A 427 -6.52 12.19 0.82
N ILE A 428 -7.72 12.64 1.22
CA ILE A 428 -7.88 13.70 2.22
C ILE A 428 -7.30 13.27 3.56
N GLU A 429 -7.69 12.08 4.03
CA GLU A 429 -7.25 11.51 5.32
C GLU A 429 -5.72 11.41 5.37
N ILE A 430 -5.09 10.97 4.27
CA ILE A 430 -3.63 10.81 4.16
C ILE A 430 -2.90 12.15 4.29
N VAL A 431 -3.45 13.19 3.68
CA VAL A 431 -2.79 14.50 3.63
C VAL A 431 -3.08 15.32 4.90
N GLU A 432 -4.20 15.06 5.57
CA GLU A 432 -4.51 15.65 6.89
C GLU A 432 -3.62 15.03 7.99
N ASP A 433 -3.45 13.70 8.01
CA ASP A 433 -2.60 13.02 8.99
C ASP A 433 -1.13 13.44 8.93
N ASN A 434 -0.63 13.82 7.75
CA ASN A 434 0.75 14.28 7.54
C ASN A 434 1.01 15.73 7.95
N ARG A 435 -0.04 16.54 8.17
CA ARG A 435 0.08 17.99 8.44
C ARG A 435 -0.17 18.42 9.87
N PHE A 436 -0.45 17.47 10.74
CA PHE A 436 -0.28 17.64 12.17
C PHE A 436 1.05 17.00 12.58
N PRO A 437 2.20 17.70 12.40
CA PRO A 437 3.34 17.38 13.24
C PRO A 437 2.86 17.60 14.67
N ASN A 438 3.03 16.59 15.53
CA ASN A 438 2.85 16.76 16.97
C ASN A 438 3.80 17.91 17.38
N GLU A 439 3.23 19.11 17.59
CA GLU A 439 3.95 20.26 18.16
C GLU A 439 4.48 19.94 19.56
#